data_AF-H0VEP9-F1
#
_entry.id   AF-H0VEP9-F1
#
_cell.length_a   1.000
_cell.length_b   1.000
_cell.length_c   1.000
_cell.angle_alpha   90.00
_cell.angle_beta   90.00
_cell.angle_gamma   90.00
#
_symmetry.space_group_name_H-M   'P 1'
#
loop_
_entity.id
_entity.type
_entity.pdbx_description
1 polymer ?
#
loop_
_entity_poly.entity_id
_entity_poly.type
_entity_poly.pdbx_seq_one_letter_code
_entity_poly.pdbx_strand_id
1 'polypeptide(L)'
;MAALGTLLLSVRRLHGSASARAGGQWRLQQGLAASPSGYGPLTELPDWSYADGRPAPPMKRQLQRKAQREKFARRVVLLSQEMDAGLQAWQLRQQEKLQEEEQKQKNALKRKGTLLQSSLESQ
;
A
#
# COMPACT_ATOMS: atom_id res chain seq x y z
N MET A 1 -23.18 62.68 -35.92
CA MET A 1 -21.80 62.22 -35.66
C MET A 1 -21.56 62.20 -34.16
N ALA A 2 -21.98 61.14 -33.46
CA ALA A 2 -21.73 60.99 -32.02
C ALA A 2 -20.77 59.80 -31.84
N ALA A 3 -19.58 60.09 -31.30
CA ALA A 3 -18.52 59.12 -31.12
C ALA A 3 -18.91 58.08 -30.05
N LEU A 4 -18.94 56.82 -30.45
CA LEU A 4 -19.07 55.67 -29.56
C LEU A 4 -17.78 55.52 -28.76
N GLY A 5 -17.81 55.95 -27.50
CA GLY A 5 -16.72 55.71 -26.55
C GLY A 5 -16.61 54.23 -26.24
N THR A 6 -15.51 53.60 -26.67
CA THR A 6 -15.16 52.23 -26.32
C THR A 6 -14.72 52.17 -24.86
N LEU A 7 -15.60 51.64 -24.00
CA LEU A 7 -15.26 51.27 -22.63
C LEU A 7 -14.27 50.10 -22.66
N LEU A 8 -12.99 50.38 -22.42
CA LEU A 8 -11.99 49.36 -22.15
C LEU A 8 -12.24 48.77 -20.77
N LEU A 9 -12.98 47.66 -20.70
CA LEU A 9 -13.05 46.86 -19.48
C LEU A 9 -11.67 46.27 -19.20
N SER A 10 -10.94 46.86 -18.25
CA SER A 10 -9.74 46.24 -17.68
C SER A 10 -10.17 44.99 -16.91
N VAL A 11 -9.97 43.80 -17.50
CA VAL A 11 -10.18 42.54 -16.80
C VAL A 11 -9.12 42.43 -15.70
N ARG A 12 -9.51 42.62 -14.43
CA ARG A 12 -8.64 42.29 -13.29
C ARG A 12 -8.39 40.79 -13.35
N ARG A 13 -7.21 40.37 -13.81
CA ARG A 13 -6.77 38.97 -13.71
C ARG A 13 -6.46 38.70 -12.24
N LEU A 14 -7.47 38.30 -11.47
CA LEU A 14 -7.24 37.70 -10.17
C LEU A 14 -6.51 36.36 -10.42
N HIS A 15 -5.24 36.27 -10.02
CA HIS A 15 -4.50 35.01 -10.06
C HIS A 15 -5.18 34.01 -9.12
N GLY A 16 -5.95 33.09 -9.70
CA GLY A 16 -6.58 31.96 -8.99
C GLY A 16 -5.67 30.73 -8.88
N SER A 17 -4.35 30.88 -9.08
CA SER A 17 -3.40 29.81 -8.77
C SER A 17 -3.47 29.57 -7.27
N ALA A 18 -3.96 28.40 -6.86
CA ALA A 18 -3.88 27.93 -5.48
C ALA A 18 -2.50 28.27 -4.95
N SER A 19 -2.43 29.08 -3.88
CA SER A 19 -1.19 29.50 -3.25
C SER A 19 -0.22 28.33 -3.29
N ALA A 20 0.85 28.46 -4.08
CA ALA A 20 1.85 27.40 -4.20
C ALA A 20 2.13 26.94 -2.77
N ARG A 21 2.03 25.63 -2.51
CA ARG A 21 2.29 25.04 -1.19
C ARG A 21 3.74 25.32 -0.83
N ALA A 22 4.04 26.54 -0.39
CA ALA A 22 5.38 27.03 -0.19
C ALA A 22 6.00 26.19 0.92
N GLY A 23 7.18 25.62 0.64
CA GLY A 23 7.87 24.71 1.55
C GLY A 23 7.26 23.31 1.67
N GLY A 24 6.29 22.91 0.83
CA GLY A 24 5.75 21.55 0.83
C GLY A 24 6.81 20.49 0.49
N GLN A 25 7.64 20.75 -0.52
CA GLN A 25 8.76 19.88 -0.89
C GLN A 25 9.81 19.79 0.22
N TRP A 26 10.16 20.93 0.84
CA TRP A 26 11.06 20.95 1.99
C TRP A 26 10.50 20.13 3.15
N ARG A 27 9.20 20.25 3.47
CA ARG A 27 8.56 19.44 4.52
C ARG A 27 8.64 17.94 4.22
N LEU A 28 8.38 17.54 2.97
CA LEU A 28 8.53 16.14 2.56
C LEU A 28 9.97 15.64 2.70
N GLN A 29 10.96 16.47 2.36
CA GLN A 29 12.38 16.16 2.58
C GLN A 29 12.72 15.97 4.07
N GLN A 30 11.99 16.65 4.96
CA GLN A 30 12.12 16.48 6.41
C GLN A 30 11.23 15.36 6.98
N GLY A 31 10.55 14.57 6.13
CA GLY A 31 9.64 13.50 6.57
C GLY A 31 8.32 14.00 7.20
N LEU A 32 7.96 15.26 6.98
CA LEU A 32 6.70 15.85 7.44
C LEU A 32 5.62 15.77 6.37
N ALA A 33 4.36 15.96 6.78
CA ALA A 33 3.25 16.10 5.85
C ALA A 33 3.47 17.31 4.92
N ALA A 34 3.23 17.15 3.62
CA ALA A 34 3.31 18.25 2.65
C ALA A 34 2.41 19.44 3.05
N SER A 35 1.21 19.13 3.57
CA SER A 35 0.29 20.09 4.19
C SER A 35 0.44 20.08 5.71
N PRO A 36 0.58 21.24 6.38
CA PRO A 36 0.68 21.31 7.85
C PRO A 36 -0.58 20.83 8.58
N SER A 37 -1.74 20.81 7.90
CA SER A 37 -3.02 20.33 8.44
C SER A 37 -3.27 18.83 8.28
N GLY A 38 -2.32 18.08 7.69
CA GLY A 38 -2.49 16.66 7.39
C GLY A 38 -2.39 15.77 8.63
N TYR A 39 -1.19 15.67 9.17
CA TYR A 39 -0.89 15.00 10.43
C TYR A 39 0.25 15.75 11.11
N GLY A 40 0.31 15.68 12.44
CA GLY A 40 1.34 16.35 13.23
C GLY A 40 0.75 17.00 14.48
N PRO A 41 1.61 17.57 15.35
CA PRO A 41 1.19 18.11 16.64
C PRO A 41 0.13 19.21 16.48
N LEU A 42 0.22 20.04 15.43
CA LEU A 42 -0.75 21.10 15.16
C LEU A 42 -2.19 20.60 14.94
N THR A 43 -2.38 19.36 14.50
CA THR A 43 -3.71 18.80 14.15
C THR A 43 -4.15 17.64 15.05
N GLU A 44 -3.21 16.99 15.72
CA GLU A 44 -3.46 15.84 16.59
C GLU A 44 -3.56 16.21 18.07
N LEU A 45 -2.95 17.33 18.50
CA LEU A 45 -3.09 17.84 19.85
C LEU A 45 -4.46 18.51 20.03
N PRO A 46 -5.01 18.51 21.26
CA PRO A 46 -6.23 19.23 21.56
C PRO A 46 -6.00 20.74 21.51
N ASP A 47 -6.93 21.47 20.90
CA ASP A 47 -6.85 22.94 20.78
C ASP A 47 -7.02 23.67 22.14
N TRP A 48 -7.58 22.98 23.15
CA TRP A 48 -7.83 23.54 24.48
C TRP A 48 -7.88 22.44 25.56
N SER A 49 -7.82 22.86 26.82
CA SER A 49 -8.05 22.02 28.00
C SER A 49 -8.81 22.81 29.07
N TYR A 50 -9.39 22.14 30.06
CA TYR A 50 -10.01 22.83 31.19
C TYR A 50 -8.94 23.52 32.04
N ALA A 51 -9.29 24.62 32.72
CA ALA A 51 -8.38 25.35 33.60
C ALA A 51 -7.83 24.46 34.74
N ASP A 52 -8.64 23.51 35.22
CA ASP A 52 -8.26 22.52 36.23
C ASP A 52 -7.25 21.47 35.71
N GLY A 53 -6.87 21.52 34.44
CA GLY A 53 -5.97 20.54 33.80
C GLY A 53 -6.67 19.28 33.29
N ARG A 54 -8.00 19.18 33.40
CA ARG A 54 -8.75 18.07 32.79
C ARG A 54 -8.62 18.12 31.26
N PRO A 55 -8.49 16.96 30.59
CA PRO A 55 -8.38 16.94 29.13
C PRO A 55 -9.70 17.35 28.47
N ALA A 56 -9.61 18.00 27.31
CA ALA A 56 -10.78 18.25 26.49
C ALA A 56 -11.35 16.94 25.94
N PRO A 57 -12.69 16.86 25.74
CA PRO A 57 -13.29 15.74 25.04
C PRO A 57 -12.72 15.60 23.62
N PRO A 58 -12.57 14.37 23.10
CA PRO A 58 -11.94 14.15 21.81
C PRO A 58 -12.79 14.73 20.66
N MET A 59 -12.11 15.36 19.69
CA MET A 59 -12.78 15.95 18.53
C MET A 59 -13.27 14.88 17.56
N LYS A 60 -14.46 15.08 16.96
CA LYS A 60 -15.08 14.13 16.01
C LYS A 60 -14.12 13.69 14.89
N ARG A 61 -13.43 14.64 14.26
CA ARG A 61 -12.47 14.36 13.18
C ARG A 61 -11.25 13.57 13.66
N GLN A 62 -10.79 13.80 14.89
CA GLN A 62 -9.68 13.05 15.47
C GLN A 62 -10.06 11.59 15.68
N LEU A 63 -11.27 11.33 16.20
CA LEU A 63 -11.82 9.98 16.32
C LEU A 63 -11.93 9.29 14.95
N GLN A 64 -12.48 9.99 13.95
CA GLN A 64 -12.56 9.47 12.59
C GLN A 64 -11.19 9.13 12.00
N ARG A 65 -10.19 10.01 12.17
CA ARG A 65 -8.80 9.75 11.73
C ARG A 65 -8.19 8.53 12.42
N LYS A 66 -8.42 8.37 13.73
CA LYS A 66 -7.95 7.19 14.49
C LYS A 66 -8.59 5.91 13.95
N ALA A 67 -9.91 5.89 13.75
CA ALA A 67 -10.61 4.73 13.19
C ALA A 67 -10.15 4.39 11.77
N GLN A 68 -9.91 5.41 10.93
CA GLN A 68 -9.37 5.21 9.58
C GLN A 68 -7.95 4.62 9.59
N ARG A 69 -7.07 5.14 10.45
CA ARG A 69 -5.70 4.63 10.63
C ARG A 69 -5.71 3.19 11.14
N GLU A 70 -6.60 2.87 12.07
CA GLU A 70 -6.77 1.50 12.56
C GLU A 70 -7.23 0.56 11.44
N LYS A 71 -8.26 0.95 10.67
CA LYS A 71 -8.73 0.17 9.53
C LYS A 71 -7.62 -0.06 8.49
N PHE A 72 -6.82 0.96 8.23
CA PHE A 72 -5.67 0.87 7.34
C PHE A 72 -4.62 -0.11 7.88
N ALA A 73 -4.23 0.01 9.14
CA ALA A 73 -3.25 -0.89 9.77
C ALA A 73 -3.72 -2.35 9.76
N ARG A 74 -4.99 -2.61 10.09
CA ARG A 74 -5.58 -3.95 10.02
C ARG A 74 -5.50 -4.54 8.61
N ARG A 75 -5.74 -3.73 7.58
CA ARG A 75 -5.64 -4.16 6.19
C ARG A 75 -4.21 -4.50 5.78
N VAL A 76 -3.23 -3.70 6.21
CA VAL A 76 -1.81 -3.97 5.93
C VAL A 76 -1.42 -5.33 6.52
N VAL A 77 -1.77 -5.58 7.79
CA VAL A 77 -1.48 -6.86 8.46
C VAL A 77 -2.14 -8.03 7.75
N LEU A 78 -3.42 -7.91 7.40
CA LEU A 78 -4.16 -8.95 6.68
C LEU A 78 -3.47 -9.32 5.37
N LEU A 79 -3.15 -8.33 4.53
CA LEU A 79 -2.54 -8.57 3.22
C LEU A 79 -1.15 -9.21 3.35
N SER A 80 -0.35 -8.79 4.34
CA SER A 80 0.94 -9.42 4.61
C SER A 80 0.79 -10.90 4.98
N GLN A 81 -0.17 -11.23 5.84
CA GLN A 81 -0.44 -12.62 6.24
C GLN A 81 -0.93 -13.47 5.06
N GLU A 82 -1.81 -12.93 4.21
CA GLU A 82 -2.27 -13.63 3.00
C GLU A 82 -1.12 -13.93 2.04
N MET A 83 -0.20 -12.98 1.86
CA MET A 83 0.99 -13.17 1.04
C MET A 83 1.90 -14.27 1.62
N ASP A 84 2.19 -14.22 2.92
CA ASP A 84 3.05 -15.20 3.59
C ASP A 84 2.45 -16.61 3.53
N ALA A 85 1.15 -16.74 3.80
CA ALA A 85 0.44 -18.01 3.68
C ALA A 85 0.44 -18.54 2.24
N GLY A 86 0.27 -17.66 1.26
CA GLY A 86 0.34 -18.00 -0.16
C GLY A 86 1.72 -18.55 -0.56
N LEU A 87 2.79 -17.92 -0.06
CA LEU A 87 4.16 -18.37 -0.30
C LEU A 87 4.43 -19.74 0.34
N GLN A 88 4.05 -19.92 1.61
CA GLN A 88 4.21 -21.19 2.32
C GLN A 88 3.44 -22.33 1.61
N ALA A 89 2.19 -22.09 1.23
CA ALA A 89 1.39 -23.07 0.51
C ALA A 89 2.00 -23.42 -0.86
N TRP A 90 2.58 -22.44 -1.56
CA TRP A 90 3.27 -22.70 -2.82
C TRP A 90 4.53 -23.55 -2.60
N GLN A 91 5.35 -23.24 -1.59
CA GLN A 91 6.55 -23.99 -1.26
C GLN A 91 6.23 -25.45 -0.90
N LEU A 92 5.21 -25.67 -0.07
CA LEU A 92 4.75 -27.02 0.31
C LEU A 92 4.34 -27.82 -0.92
N ARG A 93 3.53 -27.24 -1.82
CA ARG A 93 3.13 -27.90 -3.07
C ARG A 93 4.32 -28.28 -3.97
N GLN A 94 5.37 -27.44 -4.01
CA GLN A 94 6.57 -27.78 -4.76
C GLN A 94 7.30 -28.98 -4.14
N GLN A 95 7.44 -29.01 -2.82
CA GLN A 95 8.08 -30.12 -2.11
C GLN A 95 7.28 -31.42 -2.26
N GLU A 96 5.96 -31.37 -2.10
CA GLU A 96 5.07 -32.52 -2.29
C GLU A 96 5.19 -33.08 -3.70
N LYS A 97 5.22 -32.23 -4.73
CA LYS A 97 5.37 -32.67 -6.11
C LYS A 97 6.69 -33.44 -6.34
N LEU A 98 7.79 -32.92 -5.81
CA LEU A 98 9.09 -33.59 -5.90
C LEU A 98 9.08 -34.93 -5.15
N GLN A 99 8.51 -34.96 -3.94
CA GLN A 99 8.37 -36.18 -3.16
C GLN A 99 7.48 -37.22 -3.87
N GLU A 100 6.38 -36.81 -4.47
CA GLU A 100 5.51 -37.69 -5.26
C GLU A 100 6.24 -38.29 -6.45
N GLU A 101 7.03 -37.49 -7.17
CA GLU A 101 7.83 -37.97 -8.29
C GLU A 101 8.86 -39.01 -7.83
N GLU A 102 9.59 -38.73 -6.74
CA GLU A 102 10.50 -39.71 -6.13
C GLU A 102 9.79 -40.99 -5.70
N GLN A 103 8.62 -40.87 -5.06
CA GLN A 103 7.86 -42.03 -4.64
C GLN A 103 7.33 -42.84 -5.82
N LYS A 104 6.89 -42.19 -6.90
CA LYS A 104 6.49 -42.86 -8.15
C LYS A 104 7.66 -43.63 -8.76
N GLN A 105 8.87 -43.07 -8.75
CA GLN A 105 10.07 -43.77 -9.24
C GLN A 105 10.43 -44.96 -8.35
N LYS A 106 10.41 -44.80 -7.01
CA LYS A 106 10.68 -45.90 -6.06
C LYS A 106 9.67 -47.04 -6.20
N ASN A 107 8.40 -46.71 -6.43
CA ASN A 107 7.31 -47.67 -6.60
C ASN A 107 7.21 -48.22 -8.02
N ALA A 108 8.01 -47.73 -8.98
CA ALA A 108 7.96 -48.20 -10.35
C ALA A 108 8.50 -49.63 -10.46
N LEU A 109 7.77 -50.49 -11.18
CA LEU A 109 8.21 -51.85 -11.46
C LEU A 109 9.44 -51.86 -12.39
N LYS A 110 10.32 -52.84 -12.21
CA LYS A 110 11.49 -53.05 -13.09
C LYS A 110 11.01 -53.29 -14.53
N ARG A 111 11.58 -52.54 -15.48
CA ARG A 111 11.33 -52.74 -16.90
C ARG A 111 11.98 -54.05 -17.35
N LYS A 112 11.20 -54.95 -17.98
CA LYS A 112 11.68 -56.28 -18.37
C LYS A 112 11.88 -56.44 -19.89
N GLY A 113 10.92 -56.02 -20.72
CA GLY A 113 10.84 -56.37 -22.14
C GLY A 113 12.06 -56.00 -23.01
N THR A 114 12.31 -54.70 -23.21
CA THR A 114 13.36 -54.20 -24.13
C THR A 114 14.78 -54.40 -23.61
N LEU A 115 14.97 -54.48 -22.28
CA LEU A 115 16.27 -54.69 -21.64
C LEU A 115 16.87 -56.08 -21.90
N LEU A 116 16.02 -57.09 -22.13
CA LEU A 116 16.44 -58.46 -22.42
C LEU A 116 16.76 -58.68 -23.91
N GLN A 117 16.18 -57.88 -24.81
CA GLN A 117 16.46 -57.95 -26.25
C GLN A 117 17.82 -57.33 -26.61
N SER A 118 18.17 -56.18 -26.02
CA SER A 118 19.46 -55.53 -26.29
C SER A 118 20.67 -56.29 -25.76
N SER A 119 20.51 -57.17 -24.77
CA SER A 119 21.59 -58.06 -24.31
C SER A 119 21.84 -59.23 -25.27
N LEU A 120 20.81 -59.65 -26.01
CA LEU A 120 20.88 -60.77 -26.97
C LEU A 120 21.45 -60.33 -28.33
N GLU A 121 21.27 -59.08 -28.74
CA GLU A 121 21.82 -58.53 -29.99
C GLU A 121 23.32 -58.19 -29.93
N SER A 122 23.95 -58.29 -28.76
CA SER A 122 25.38 -57.98 -28.55
C SER A 122 26.31 -59.22 -28.55
N GLN A 123 25.80 -60.38 -28.95
CA GLN A 123 26.55 -61.64 -29.15
C GLN A 123 26.62 -61.99 -30.64
#